data_AF-A0A929C5V0-F1
#
_entry.id   AF-A0A929C5V0-F1
#
_cell.length_a   1.000
_cell.length_b   1.000
_cell.length_c   1.000
_cell.angle_alpha   90.00
_cell.angle_beta   90.00
_cell.angle_gamma   90.00
#
_symmetry.space_group_name_H-M   'P 1'
#
loop_
_entity.id
_entity.type
_entity.pdbx_description
1 polymer ?
#
loop_
_entity_poly.entity_id
_entity_poly.type
_entity_poly.pdbx_seq_one_letter_code
_entity_poly.pdbx_strand_id
1 'polypeptide(L)' 'MNKKLIIFSAPSGAGKTTIVKELLNSGLNLEFSISACSRPKRSNEIDGKDYYFLSVGEFKNKIANNEFLEWE' A
#
# COMPACT_ATOMS: atom_id res chain seq x y z
N MET A 1 -1.42 -12.43 19.20
CA MET A 1 -1.56 -12.78 17.77
C MET A 1 -0.42 -12.14 17.00
N ASN A 2 0.51 -12.92 16.45
CA ASN A 2 1.60 -12.38 15.64
C ASN A 2 1.09 -12.16 14.20
N LYS A 3 0.74 -10.92 13.87
CA LYS A 3 0.52 -10.53 12.47
C LYS A 3 1.88 -10.51 11.76
N LYS A 4 2.02 -11.27 10.68
CA LYS A 4 3.24 -11.30 9.88
C LYS A 4 3.12 -10.31 8.73
N LEU A 5 4.12 -9.45 8.57
CA LEU A 5 4.30 -8.65 7.37
C LEU A 5 5.08 -9.50 6.35
N ILE A 6 4.55 -9.62 5.14
CA ILE A 6 5.18 -10.35 4.03
C ILE A 6 5.59 -9.32 2.97
N ILE A 7 6.89 -9.21 2.70
CA ILE A 7 7.43 -8.25 1.75
C ILE A 7 7.86 -9.00 0.49
N PHE A 8 7.30 -8.60 -0.66
CA PHE A 8 7.70 -9.10 -1.97
C PHE A 8 8.57 -8.06 -2.68
N SER A 9 9.86 -8.35 -2.84
CA SER A 9 10.78 -7.52 -3.61
C SER A 9 11.23 -8.25 -4.87
N ALA A 10 11.07 -7.61 -6.03
CA ALA A 10 11.49 -8.13 -7.32
C ALA A 10 11.57 -6.99 -8.35
N PRO A 11 12.42 -7.10 -9.39
CA PRO A 11 12.49 -6.14 -10.49
C PRO A 11 11.15 -5.98 -11.23
N SER A 12 11.02 -4.87 -11.97
CA SER A 12 9.88 -4.69 -12.88
C SER A 12 9.81 -5.83 -13.90
N GLY A 13 8.60 -6.33 -14.18
CA GLY A 13 8.36 -7.45 -15.10
C GLY A 13 8.52 -8.85 -14.49
N ALA A 14 8.99 -8.99 -13.24
CA ALA A 14 9.21 -10.30 -12.60
C ALA A 14 7.93 -11.02 -12.11
N GLY A 15 6.73 -10.48 -12.36
CA GLY A 15 5.46 -11.13 -11.98
C GLY A 15 5.00 -10.92 -10.53
N LYS A 16 5.61 -10.01 -9.77
CA LYS A 16 5.23 -9.71 -8.36
C LYS A 16 3.72 -9.50 -8.19
N THR A 17 3.12 -8.68 -9.05
CA THR A 17 1.69 -8.38 -9.00
C THR A 17 0.83 -9.62 -9.23
N THR A 18 1.27 -10.55 -10.08
CA THR A 18 0.56 -11.81 -10.35
C THR A 18 0.54 -12.69 -9.10
N ILE A 19 1.69 -12.85 -8.44
CA ILE A 19 1.80 -13.65 -7.20
C ILE A 19 0.94 -13.06 -6.09
N VAL A 20 1.02 -11.74 -5.88
CA VAL A 20 0.23 -11.07 -4.84
C VAL A 20 -1.28 -11.26 -5.07
N LYS A 21 -1.75 -11.13 -6.31
CA LYS A 21 -3.16 -11.36 -6.66
C LYS A 21 -3.60 -12.79 -6.37
N GLU A 22 -2.78 -13.77 -6.73
CA GLU A 22 -3.10 -15.18 -6.48
C GLU A 22 -3.17 -15.48 -4.97
N LEU A 23 -2.23 -14.95 -4.20
CA LEU A 23 -2.22 -15.13 -2.74
C LEU A 23 -3.46 -14.51 -2.07
N LEU A 24 -3.88 -13.32 -2.50
CA LEU A 24 -5.10 -12.68 -1.98
C LEU A 24 -6.37 -13.48 -2.34
N ASN A 25 -6.37 -14.19 -3.47
CA ASN A 25 -7.50 -15.02 -3.90
C ASN A 25 -7.50 -16.44 -3.30
N SER A 26 -6.37 -16.89 -2.74
CA SER A 26 -6.19 -18.27 -2.25
C SER A 26 -6.93 -18.60 -0.93
N GLY A 27 -7.75 -17.69 -0.41
CA GLY A 27 -8.48 -17.87 0.85
C GLY A 27 -7.62 -17.75 2.10
N LEU A 28 -6.37 -17.30 1.97
CA LEU A 28 -5.51 -16.95 3.10
C LEU A 28 -6.01 -15.66 3.76
N ASN A 29 -5.80 -15.54 5.08
CA ASN A 29 -6.08 -14.32 5.83
C ASN A 29 -4.99 -13.26 5.57
N LEU A 30 -4.95 -12.75 4.34
CA LEU A 30 -4.02 -11.74 3.85
C LEU A 30 -4.79 -10.52 3.36
N GLU A 31 -4.20 -9.36 3.53
CA GLU A 31 -4.70 -8.10 3.00
C GLU A 31 -3.55 -7.37 2.29
N PHE A 32 -3.86 -6.66 1.21
CA PHE A 32 -2.87 -5.84 0.52
C PHE A 32 -2.65 -4.53 1.27
N SER A 33 -1.40 -4.18 1.54
CA SER A 33 -1.06 -2.88 2.13
C SER A 33 -1.15 -1.78 1.08
N ILE A 34 -2.14 -0.90 1.21
CA ILE A 34 -2.34 0.25 0.31
C ILE A 34 -1.45 1.41 0.78
N SER A 35 -0.59 1.91 -0.10
CA SER A 35 0.29 3.05 0.19
C SER A 35 -0.50 4.37 0.25
N ALA A 36 0.04 5.37 0.96
CA ALA A 36 -0.46 6.74 0.92
C ALA A 36 0.34 7.60 -0.07
N CYS A 37 -0.28 8.62 -0.65
CA CYS A 37 0.43 9.63 -1.45
C CYS A 37 -0.21 11.02 -1.28
N SER A 38 0.59 12.08 -1.48
CA SER A 38 0.12 13.46 -1.34
C SER A 38 -0.29 14.14 -2.66
N ARG A 39 -0.16 13.42 -3.79
CA ARG A 39 -0.58 13.93 -5.09
C ARG A 39 -2.10 13.86 -5.24
N PRO A 40 -2.70 14.72 -6.07
CA PRO A 40 -4.10 14.56 -6.43
C PRO A 40 -4.38 13.20 -7.08
N LYS A 41 -5.55 12.65 -6.74
CA LYS A 41 -6.12 11.47 -7.36
C LYS A 41 -6.40 11.71 -8.85
N ARG A 42 -6.02 10.78 -9.72
CA ARG A 42 -6.38 10.81 -11.14
C ARG A 42 -7.84 10.38 -11.34
N SER A 43 -8.42 10.68 -12.49
CA SER A 43 -9.83 10.38 -12.78
C SER A 43 -10.18 8.88 -12.69
N ASN A 44 -9.22 8.00 -12.97
CA ASN A 44 -9.40 6.55 -12.96
C ASN A 44 -8.96 5.87 -11.64
N GLU A 45 -8.64 6.64 -10.60
CA GLU A 45 -8.18 6.13 -9.32
C GLU A 45 -9.25 6.26 -8.22
N ILE A 46 -9.19 5.35 -7.25
CA ILE A 46 -10.12 5.21 -6.14
C ILE A 46 -9.34 5.33 -4.83
N ASP A 47 -9.77 6.25 -3.98
CA ASP A 47 -9.20 6.45 -2.65
C ASP A 47 -9.50 5.23 -1.75
N GLY A 48 -8.51 4.80 -0.98
CA GLY A 48 -8.60 3.60 -0.14
C GLY A 48 -8.58 2.28 -0.94
N LYS A 49 -8.24 2.33 -2.24
CA LYS A 49 -8.01 1.15 -3.08
C LYS A 49 -6.68 1.23 -3.81
N ASP A 50 -6.47 2.31 -4.57
CA ASP A 50 -5.24 2.51 -5.33
C ASP A 50 -4.17 3.16 -4.45
N TYR A 51 -4.55 4.22 -3.73
CA TYR A 51 -3.76 4.88 -2.68
C TYR A 51 -4.71 5.45 -1.63
N TYR A 52 -4.19 5.78 -0.46
CA TYR A 52 -4.77 6.83 0.38
C TYR A 52 -4.27 8.19 -0.12
N PHE A 53 -5.16 8.98 -0.70
CA PHE A 53 -4.84 10.31 -1.23
C PHE A 53 -4.97 11.33 -0.10
N LEU A 54 -3.84 11.67 0.50
CA LEU A 54 -3.76 12.60 1.62
C LEU A 54 -3.41 14.00 1.15
N SER A 55 -3.81 15.02 1.89
CA SER A 55 -3.17 16.32 1.76
C SER A 55 -1.73 16.28 2.26
N VAL A 56 -0.90 17.26 1.83
CA VAL A 56 0.47 17.40 2.33
C VAL A 56 0.51 17.58 3.85
N GLY A 57 -0.48 18.28 4.42
CA GLY A 57 -0.60 18.47 5.87
C GLY A 57 -0.87 17.16 6.61
N GLU A 58 -1.83 16.37 6.14
CA GLU A 58 -2.14 15.06 6.72
C GLU A 58 -0.96 14.09 6.60
N PHE A 59 -0.28 14.07 5.46
CA PHE A 59 0.91 13.22 5.26
C PHE A 59 2.01 13.57 6.27
N LYS A 60 2.31 14.87 6.45
CA LYS A 60 3.29 15.33 7.44
C LYS A 60 2.88 15.01 8.87
N ASN A 61 1.59 15.15 9.20
CA ASN A 61 1.09 14.80 10.54
C ASN A 61 1.27 13.30 10.82
N LYS A 62 1.02 12.44 9.83
CA LYS A 62 1.23 10.99 9.95
C LYS A 62 2.70 10.61 10.09
N ILE A 63 3.62 11.30 9.41
CA ILE A 63 5.06 11.16 9.65
C ILE A 63 5.39 11.51 11.11
N ALA A 64 4.92 12.66 11.60
CA ALA A 64 5.19 13.12 12.96
C ALA A 64 4.65 12.16 14.04
N ASN A 65 3.57 11.44 13.72
CA ASN A 65 2.96 10.45 14.60
C ASN A 65 3.55 9.03 14.45
N ASN A 66 4.60 8.82 13.65
CA ASN A 66 5.17 7.50 13.33
C ASN A 66 4.13 6.50 12.78
N GLU A 67 3.18 6.98 11.97
CA GLU A 67 2.12 6.14 11.38
C GLU A 67 2.53 5.44 10.07
N PHE A 68 3.71 5.74 9.52
CA PHE A 68 4.26 5.11 8.32
C PHE A 68 5.43 4.19 8.65
N LEU A 69 5.51 3.06 7.94
CA LEU A 69 6.67 2.16 7.99
C LEU A 69 7.85 2.73 7.18
N GLU A 70 7.56 3.32 6.02
CA GLU A 70 8.51 3.97 5.12
C GLU A 70 7.84 5.16 4.40
N TRP A 71 8.62 6.18 4.03
CA TRP A 71 8.18 7.33 3.23
C TRP A 71 9.39 8.03 2.57
N GLU A 72 9.11 8.80 1.50
CA GLU A 72 10.06 9.66 0.78
C GLU A 72 9.46 11.05 0.56
#